data_AF-A0A1B8FJM5-F1
#
_entry.id   AF-A0A1B8FJM5-F1
#
_cell.length_a   1.000
_cell.length_b   1.000
_cell.length_c   1.000
_cell.angle_alpha   90.00
_cell.angle_beta   90.00
_cell.angle_gamma   90.00
#
_symmetry.space_group_name_H-M   'P 1'
#
loop_
_entity.id
_entity.type
_entity.pdbx_description
1 polymer ?
#
loop_
_entity_poly.entity_id
_entity_poly.type
_entity_poly.pdbx_seq_one_letter_code
_entity_poly.pdbx_strand_id
1 'polypeptide(L)'
;MSSLEMDSSSEHQAAVPSEAKEENEYIIQATKSLRRHMGLPEDPTEKPSSATPSGAKCRLDVCPTNIMPGKYRIAVNPGCHSFRGHQSPDFYHVGCFEKIADFSQADFVDRVQPVTRNTWSFRNLNSSSVLDGNYLLDAGAERLTISWKEAVKKLINERDGVETKDDTSAAVRNLLDDAGSSEYVPQEIPDADAFEVRLLNTILAPNESDGPEDTEEWNIFYEFQMVVDGDQKSLDNRHSLDMSLYLWRDHVTLATSSNNLTEELKERKEKELNPKAIRAIKRLMVTPMPDIQGAFRRGL
;
A
#
# COMPACT_ATOMS: atom_id res chain seq x y z
N MET A 1 51.14 43.26 37.39
CA MET A 1 49.89 43.23 38.18
C MET A 1 48.77 43.15 37.16
N SER A 2 48.44 41.96 36.64
CA SER A 2 47.51 40.94 37.17
C SER A 2 46.13 41.49 37.55
N SER A 3 45.13 41.00 36.79
CA SER A 3 43.75 40.58 37.14
C SER A 3 42.83 40.90 35.94
N LEU A 4 42.51 39.91 35.09
CA LEU A 4 41.35 39.00 35.15
C LEU A 4 40.00 39.73 35.19
N GLU A 5 39.21 39.60 34.12
CA GLU A 5 37.80 39.18 34.20
C GLU A 5 37.32 38.62 32.85
N MET A 6 36.88 37.36 32.91
CA MET A 6 36.09 36.64 31.93
C MET A 6 34.61 36.88 32.27
N ASP A 7 33.75 37.06 31.28
CA ASP A 7 32.37 36.55 31.30
C ASP A 7 31.83 36.57 29.85
N SER A 8 31.71 35.39 29.22
CA SER A 8 30.60 34.43 29.33
C SER A 8 29.59 34.67 28.20
N SER A 9 29.88 34.02 27.07
CA SER A 9 28.98 33.89 25.94
C SER A 9 27.88 32.89 26.32
N SER A 10 26.67 33.40 26.57
CA SER A 10 25.47 32.59 26.75
C SER A 10 25.07 31.97 25.42
N GLU A 11 25.42 30.69 25.22
CA GLU A 11 24.80 29.84 24.22
C GLU A 11 23.32 29.66 24.58
N HIS A 12 22.43 30.29 23.81
CA HIS A 12 21.03 29.90 23.77
C HIS A 12 20.93 28.52 23.10
N GLN A 13 20.95 27.46 23.90
CA GLN A 13 20.42 26.17 23.48
C GLN A 13 18.91 26.33 23.28
N ALA A 14 18.49 26.37 22.02
CA ALA A 14 17.09 26.26 21.64
C ALA A 14 16.55 24.92 22.16
N ALA A 15 15.65 25.00 23.15
CA ALA A 15 14.90 23.84 23.64
C ALA A 15 14.04 23.28 22.48
N VAL A 16 14.34 22.06 22.06
CA VAL A 16 13.51 21.30 21.12
C VAL A 16 12.14 21.06 21.76
N PRO A 17 11.01 21.30 21.06
CA PRO A 17 9.66 21.23 21.65
C PRO A 17 9.34 19.84 22.21
N SER A 18 8.71 19.80 23.39
CA SER A 18 8.33 18.59 24.13
C SER A 18 7.37 17.67 23.37
N GLU A 19 6.56 18.21 22.46
CA GLU A 19 5.59 17.45 21.65
C GLU A 19 6.27 16.43 20.72
N ALA A 20 7.42 16.78 20.15
CA ALA A 20 8.19 15.87 19.28
C ALA A 20 8.80 14.69 20.07
N LYS A 21 9.03 14.85 21.38
CA LYS A 21 9.54 13.78 22.24
C LYS A 21 8.43 12.79 22.61
N GLU A 22 7.22 13.30 22.91
CA GLU A 22 6.07 12.47 23.23
C GLU A 22 5.56 11.67 22.01
N GLU A 23 5.48 12.28 20.82
CA GLU A 23 5.10 11.55 19.58
C GLU A 23 6.05 10.37 19.32
N ASN A 24 7.35 10.58 19.53
CA ASN A 24 8.37 9.57 19.31
C ASN A 24 8.23 8.41 20.32
N GLU A 25 7.88 8.69 21.58
CA GLU A 25 7.67 7.66 22.60
C GLU A 25 6.48 6.75 22.29
N TYR A 26 5.37 7.30 21.80
CA TYR A 26 4.20 6.53 21.37
C TYR A 26 4.49 5.67 20.13
N ILE A 27 5.19 6.21 19.13
CA ILE A 27 5.61 5.43 17.95
C ILE A 27 6.48 4.24 18.38
N ILE A 28 7.43 4.46 19.29
CA ILE A 28 8.28 3.40 19.83
C ILE A 28 7.44 2.31 20.51
N GLN A 29 6.45 2.67 21.33
CA GLN A 29 5.57 1.70 22.01
C GLN A 29 4.72 0.90 21.02
N ALA A 30 4.13 1.56 20.02
CA ALA A 30 3.32 0.91 18.99
C ALA A 30 4.15 -0.05 18.11
N THR A 31 5.38 0.32 17.72
CA THR A 31 6.32 -0.59 17.02
C THR A 31 6.58 -1.85 17.84
N LYS A 32 6.82 -1.71 19.14
CA LYS A 32 7.08 -2.86 20.02
C LYS A 32 5.84 -3.76 20.18
N SER A 33 4.64 -3.17 20.25
CA SER A 33 3.37 -3.91 20.26
C SER A 33 3.12 -4.67 18.94
N LEU A 34 3.50 -4.10 17.80
CA LEU A 34 3.40 -4.80 16.52
C LEU A 34 4.39 -5.97 16.43
N ARG A 35 5.62 -5.79 16.95
CA ARG A 35 6.63 -6.87 17.03
C ARG A 35 6.15 -8.04 17.91
N ARG A 36 5.49 -7.76 19.04
CA ARG A 36 4.78 -8.76 19.88
C ARG A 36 3.83 -9.60 19.06
N HIS A 37 2.96 -8.93 18.32
CA HIS A 37 1.94 -9.57 17.49
C HIS A 37 2.54 -10.48 16.42
N MET A 38 3.77 -10.19 16.01
CA MET A 38 4.51 -10.98 15.06
C MET A 38 5.31 -12.15 15.67
N GLY A 39 5.42 -12.24 17.00
CA GLY A 39 6.24 -13.24 17.69
C GLY A 39 7.71 -12.84 17.83
N LEU A 40 8.02 -11.53 17.75
CA LEU A 40 9.36 -10.94 17.89
C LEU A 40 9.50 -10.26 19.28
N PRO A 41 10.70 -10.23 19.91
CA PRO A 41 10.89 -9.74 21.29
C PRO A 41 10.65 -8.22 21.51
N GLU A 42 10.28 -7.81 22.73
CA GLU A 42 9.42 -6.64 23.04
C GLU A 42 9.85 -5.78 24.26
N ASP A 43 9.29 -4.57 24.43
CA ASP A 43 8.71 -4.12 25.74
C ASP A 43 7.83 -2.82 25.75
N PRO A 44 6.63 -2.74 26.40
CA PRO A 44 5.46 -1.91 26.01
C PRO A 44 5.08 -0.72 26.93
N THR A 45 4.03 0.08 26.58
CA THR A 45 2.77 0.33 27.37
C THR A 45 1.81 1.38 26.70
N GLU A 46 0.54 1.07 26.41
CA GLU A 46 -0.53 2.06 26.01
C GLU A 46 -1.96 1.70 26.54
N LYS A 47 -2.91 2.64 26.48
CA LYS A 47 -4.33 2.60 26.98
C LYS A 47 -5.35 3.04 25.90
N PRO A 48 -6.61 2.54 25.87
CA PRO A 48 -7.55 2.79 24.76
C PRO A 48 -8.67 3.82 25.05
N SER A 49 -9.29 4.40 24.00
CA SER A 49 -10.72 4.80 24.04
C SER A 49 -11.43 5.05 22.68
N SER A 50 -12.69 4.59 22.67
CA SER A 50 -13.98 4.85 21.94
C SER A 50 -14.10 5.60 20.60
N ALA A 51 -15.14 5.19 19.84
CA ALA A 51 -15.55 5.68 18.53
C ALA A 51 -16.88 6.48 18.55
N THR A 52 -17.03 7.38 17.57
CA THR A 52 -18.24 8.13 17.17
C THR A 52 -18.46 7.94 15.65
N PRO A 53 -19.64 8.28 15.09
CA PRO A 53 -20.06 7.79 13.77
C PRO A 53 -19.46 8.61 12.62
N SER A 54 -18.24 8.29 12.20
CA SER A 54 -17.63 8.74 10.93
C SER A 54 -16.26 8.07 10.71
N GLY A 55 -16.17 7.05 9.85
CA GLY A 55 -14.90 6.36 9.54
C GLY A 55 -14.38 5.41 10.63
N ALA A 56 -13.43 4.55 10.29
CA ALA A 56 -12.77 3.67 11.25
C ALA A 56 -11.68 4.43 12.02
N LYS A 57 -11.63 4.33 13.35
CA LYS A 57 -10.57 4.99 14.14
C LYS A 57 -9.21 4.38 13.77
N CYS A 58 -8.23 5.22 13.46
CA CYS A 58 -6.84 4.78 13.37
C CYS A 58 -6.36 4.31 14.75
N ARG A 59 -5.63 3.20 14.78
CA ARG A 59 -5.11 2.59 16.02
C ARG A 59 -3.74 3.10 16.45
N LEU A 60 -3.12 3.98 15.67
CA LEU A 60 -1.95 4.71 16.13
C LEU A 60 -2.43 5.83 17.06
N ASP A 61 -2.06 5.79 18.34
CA ASP A 61 -2.60 6.69 19.37
C ASP A 61 -2.37 8.18 19.08
N VAL A 62 -1.26 8.52 18.41
CA VAL A 62 -0.95 9.89 17.98
C VAL A 62 -1.71 10.36 16.74
N CYS A 63 -2.47 9.48 16.07
CA CYS A 63 -3.25 9.86 14.89
C CYS A 63 -4.63 10.38 15.34
N PRO A 64 -4.93 11.69 15.16
CA PRO A 64 -6.19 12.25 15.60
C PRO A 64 -7.34 11.98 14.61
N THR A 65 -7.04 11.42 13.44
CA THR A 65 -8.00 11.33 12.32
C THR A 65 -8.62 9.94 12.20
N ASN A 66 -9.88 9.92 11.78
CA ASN A 66 -10.54 8.69 11.38
C ASN A 66 -10.19 8.35 9.91
N ILE A 67 -10.14 7.06 9.62
CA ILE A 67 -10.00 6.49 8.29
C ILE A 67 -11.37 6.55 7.62
N MET A 68 -11.55 7.51 6.71
CA MET A 68 -12.81 7.73 6.00
C MET A 68 -13.11 6.59 5.01
N PRO A 69 -14.40 6.35 4.68
CA PRO A 69 -14.78 5.40 3.64
C PRO A 69 -14.05 5.67 2.30
N GLY A 70 -13.69 4.60 1.60
CA GLY A 70 -12.91 4.67 0.36
C GLY A 70 -11.46 5.14 0.52
N LYS A 71 -10.94 5.28 1.75
CA LYS A 71 -9.49 5.39 2.00
C LYS A 71 -8.86 4.00 2.10
N TYR A 72 -7.68 3.83 1.51
CA TYR A 72 -6.86 2.64 1.75
C TYR A 72 -6.45 2.59 3.22
N ARG A 73 -6.37 1.38 3.76
CA ARG A 73 -6.08 1.13 5.17
C ARG A 73 -5.44 -0.23 5.35
N ILE A 74 -4.61 -0.35 6.39
CA ILE A 74 -4.06 -1.62 6.84
C ILE A 74 -4.96 -2.17 7.95
N ALA A 75 -5.28 -3.46 7.87
CA ALA A 75 -5.98 -4.19 8.92
C ALA A 75 -5.05 -5.25 9.50
N VAL A 76 -4.74 -5.14 10.80
CA VAL A 76 -3.93 -6.11 11.53
C VAL A 76 -4.85 -7.13 12.20
N ASN A 77 -4.65 -8.41 11.91
CA ASN A 77 -5.48 -9.51 12.39
C ASN A 77 -4.62 -10.62 13.05
N PRO A 78 -4.97 -11.10 14.26
CA PRO A 78 -5.89 -10.45 15.21
C PRO A 78 -5.43 -9.04 15.60
N GLY A 79 -6.34 -8.18 16.02
CA GLY A 79 -5.97 -6.86 16.54
C GLY A 79 -5.16 -7.00 17.83
N CYS A 80 -4.17 -6.13 18.02
CA CYS A 80 -3.40 -6.03 19.27
C CYS A 80 -4.26 -5.54 20.44
N HIS A 81 -5.34 -4.79 20.15
CA HIS A 81 -6.24 -4.20 21.14
C HIS A 81 -7.49 -5.05 21.42
N SER A 82 -7.33 -6.37 21.43
CA SER A 82 -8.42 -7.31 21.68
C SER A 82 -8.92 -7.23 23.12
N PHE A 83 -10.03 -6.53 23.36
CA PHE A 83 -10.75 -6.54 24.63
C PHE A 83 -11.86 -7.59 24.62
N ARG A 84 -11.92 -8.44 25.65
CA ARG A 84 -13.00 -9.42 25.91
C ARG A 84 -13.20 -10.51 24.85
N GLY A 85 -12.11 -11.08 24.32
CA GLY A 85 -12.18 -12.33 23.54
C GLY A 85 -12.76 -12.21 22.13
N HIS A 86 -13.12 -11.01 21.67
CA HIS A 86 -13.45 -10.75 20.27
C HIS A 86 -12.20 -10.23 19.55
N GLN A 87 -11.65 -11.04 18.65
CA GLN A 87 -10.53 -10.67 17.78
C GLN A 87 -11.04 -9.80 16.64
N SER A 88 -11.30 -8.52 16.90
CA SER A 88 -11.54 -7.56 15.82
C SER A 88 -10.20 -7.09 15.24
N PRO A 89 -10.16 -6.76 13.93
CA PRO A 89 -8.95 -6.21 13.34
C PRO A 89 -8.68 -4.79 13.85
N ASP A 90 -7.40 -4.46 13.98
CA ASP A 90 -6.95 -3.09 14.22
C ASP A 90 -6.71 -2.38 12.89
N PHE A 91 -7.31 -1.20 12.70
CA PHE A 91 -7.22 -0.43 11.47
C PHE A 91 -6.24 0.73 11.60
N TYR A 92 -5.42 0.92 10.56
CA TYR A 92 -4.46 2.01 10.45
C TYR A 92 -4.57 2.67 9.08
N HIS A 93 -4.31 3.98 8.99
CA HIS A 93 -3.91 4.56 7.70
C HIS A 93 -2.60 3.88 7.27
N VAL A 94 -2.36 3.77 5.96
CA VAL A 94 -1.15 3.11 5.44
C VAL A 94 0.10 3.80 5.98
N GLY A 95 0.21 5.12 5.83
CA GLY A 95 1.33 5.90 6.37
C GLY A 95 1.48 5.83 7.90
N CYS A 96 0.37 5.70 8.65
CA CYS A 96 0.44 5.53 10.11
C CYS A 96 1.00 4.15 10.48
N PHE A 97 0.63 3.10 9.73
CA PHE A 97 1.17 1.76 9.94
C PHE A 97 2.67 1.70 9.60
N GLU A 98 3.09 2.38 8.54
CA GLU A 98 4.50 2.49 8.14
C GLU A 98 5.39 3.19 9.17
N LYS A 99 4.83 4.09 10.01
CA LYS A 99 5.56 4.65 11.14
C LYS A 99 6.00 3.57 12.14
N ILE A 100 5.20 2.49 12.27
CA ILE A 100 5.38 1.46 13.31
C ILE A 100 5.93 0.14 12.76
N ALA A 101 5.72 -0.15 11.47
CA ALA A 101 6.21 -1.33 10.78
C ALA A 101 7.56 -1.06 10.11
N ASP A 102 8.51 -1.98 10.26
CA ASP A 102 9.82 -1.87 9.60
C ASP A 102 9.83 -2.70 8.31
N PHE A 103 9.46 -2.07 7.19
CA PHE A 103 9.46 -2.71 5.89
C PHE A 103 10.85 -2.94 5.29
N SER A 104 11.93 -2.57 5.99
CA SER A 104 13.28 -3.05 5.64
C SER A 104 13.52 -4.50 6.08
N GLN A 105 12.60 -5.11 6.84
CA GLN A 105 12.66 -6.49 7.29
C GLN A 105 11.63 -7.35 6.55
N ALA A 106 12.07 -8.49 6.00
CA ALA A 106 11.23 -9.40 5.21
C ALA A 106 9.97 -9.84 5.99
N ASP A 107 10.10 -10.11 7.28
CA ASP A 107 9.00 -10.54 8.16
C ASP A 107 7.79 -9.60 8.13
N PHE A 108 8.01 -8.28 8.03
CA PHE A 108 6.93 -7.31 7.95
C PHE A 108 6.30 -7.30 6.57
N VAL A 109 7.14 -7.29 5.53
CA VAL A 109 6.72 -7.26 4.12
C VAL A 109 5.92 -8.51 3.75
N ASP A 110 6.32 -9.68 4.24
CA ASP A 110 5.65 -10.95 4.02
C ASP A 110 4.20 -10.98 4.51
N ARG A 111 3.92 -10.26 5.60
CA ARG A 111 2.60 -10.17 6.21
C ARG A 111 1.68 -9.15 5.56
N VAL A 112 2.21 -8.20 4.78
CA VAL A 112 1.38 -7.29 3.99
C VAL A 112 0.77 -8.07 2.83
N GLN A 113 -0.56 -8.11 2.77
CA GLN A 113 -1.29 -8.88 1.76
C GLN A 113 -2.49 -8.06 1.31
N PRO A 114 -2.61 -7.73 0.00
CA PRO A 114 -3.79 -7.04 -0.50
C PRO A 114 -5.02 -7.92 -0.30
N VAL A 115 -6.13 -7.30 0.09
CA VAL A 115 -7.42 -7.98 0.12
C VAL A 115 -8.03 -7.91 -1.26
N THR A 116 -8.06 -9.05 -1.93
CA THR A 116 -8.52 -9.21 -3.31
C THR A 116 -9.60 -10.27 -3.36
N ARG A 117 -10.20 -10.44 -4.55
CA ARG A 117 -11.12 -11.55 -4.86
C ARG A 117 -10.58 -12.95 -4.55
N ASN A 118 -9.26 -13.14 -4.49
CA ASN A 118 -8.62 -14.43 -4.22
C ASN A 118 -8.17 -14.59 -2.77
N THR A 119 -7.99 -13.49 -2.04
CA THR A 119 -7.43 -13.53 -0.68
C THR A 119 -8.44 -13.25 0.43
N TRP A 120 -9.63 -12.72 0.12
CA TRP A 120 -10.61 -12.28 1.11
C TRP A 120 -11.09 -13.39 2.06
N SER A 121 -11.23 -14.62 1.56
CA SER A 121 -11.73 -15.76 2.34
C SER A 121 -10.79 -16.12 3.49
N PHE A 122 -9.49 -15.85 3.35
CA PHE A 122 -8.47 -16.07 4.38
C PHE A 122 -8.41 -14.95 5.44
N ARG A 123 -9.29 -13.95 5.35
CA ARG A 123 -9.25 -12.75 6.21
C ARG A 123 -10.42 -12.67 7.19
N ASN A 124 -11.15 -13.78 7.39
CA ASN A 124 -12.35 -13.84 8.22
C ASN A 124 -13.41 -12.80 7.81
N LEU A 125 -13.41 -12.38 6.55
CA LEU A 125 -14.44 -11.51 5.99
C LEU A 125 -15.62 -12.38 5.56
N ASN A 126 -16.84 -11.97 5.93
CA ASN A 126 -18.03 -12.62 5.43
C ASN A 126 -18.28 -12.20 3.95
N SER A 127 -18.94 -13.07 3.20
CA SER A 127 -19.22 -12.82 1.78
C SER A 127 -19.99 -11.52 1.55
N SER A 128 -20.96 -11.19 2.43
CA SER A 128 -21.70 -9.92 2.34
C SER A 128 -20.79 -8.69 2.42
N SER A 129 -19.80 -8.66 3.32
CA SER A 129 -18.87 -7.53 3.44
C SER A 129 -18.00 -7.35 2.19
N VAL A 130 -17.69 -8.46 1.52
CA VAL A 130 -16.90 -8.42 0.28
C VAL A 130 -17.74 -7.92 -0.89
N LEU A 131 -19.01 -8.34 -0.98
CA LEU A 131 -19.93 -7.93 -2.04
C LEU A 131 -20.27 -6.44 -2.01
N ASP A 132 -20.17 -5.80 -0.84
CA ASP A 132 -20.35 -4.36 -0.70
C ASP A 132 -19.17 -3.54 -1.28
N GLY A 133 -18.12 -4.20 -1.78
CA GLY A 133 -16.96 -3.58 -2.45
C GLY A 133 -16.01 -2.78 -1.54
N ASN A 134 -16.38 -2.56 -0.27
CA ASN A 134 -15.68 -1.66 0.65
C ASN A 134 -14.39 -2.24 1.26
N TYR A 135 -14.08 -3.51 1.01
CA TYR A 135 -12.93 -4.20 1.59
C TYR A 135 -11.88 -4.62 0.56
N LEU A 136 -12.27 -4.71 -0.71
CA LEU A 136 -11.37 -5.09 -1.78
C LEU A 136 -10.64 -3.85 -2.30
N LEU A 137 -9.37 -4.03 -2.68
CA LEU A 137 -8.66 -2.99 -3.40
C LEU A 137 -9.24 -2.86 -4.82
N ASP A 138 -9.23 -1.64 -5.35
CA ASP A 138 -9.31 -1.45 -6.79
C ASP A 138 -8.09 -2.05 -7.49
N ALA A 139 -8.23 -2.32 -8.78
CA ALA A 139 -7.22 -3.01 -9.57
C ALA A 139 -5.85 -2.30 -9.53
N GLY A 140 -5.81 -0.97 -9.61
CA GLY A 140 -4.55 -0.22 -9.56
C GLY A 140 -3.85 -0.35 -8.21
N ALA A 141 -4.58 -0.19 -7.10
CA ALA A 141 -4.04 -0.40 -5.76
C ALA A 141 -3.59 -1.85 -5.51
N GLU A 142 -4.33 -2.83 -6.04
CA GLU A 142 -3.93 -4.25 -6.04
C GLU A 142 -2.58 -4.44 -6.74
N ARG A 143 -2.44 -3.96 -7.98
CA ARG A 143 -1.19 -4.07 -8.76
C ARG A 143 -0.02 -3.39 -8.04
N LEU A 144 -0.20 -2.15 -7.59
CA LEU A 144 0.86 -1.39 -6.91
C LEU A 144 1.32 -2.06 -5.62
N THR A 145 0.38 -2.62 -4.83
CA THR A 145 0.75 -3.29 -3.56
C THR A 145 1.54 -4.57 -3.82
N ILE A 146 1.18 -5.35 -4.84
CA ILE A 146 1.87 -6.59 -5.21
C ILE A 146 3.29 -6.25 -5.72
N SER A 147 3.40 -5.35 -6.69
CA SER A 147 4.70 -4.96 -7.26
C SER A 147 5.61 -4.31 -6.21
N TRP A 148 5.06 -3.41 -5.37
CA TRP A 148 5.81 -2.83 -4.25
C TRP A 148 6.39 -3.91 -3.34
N LYS A 149 5.59 -4.92 -2.99
CA LYS A 149 6.01 -6.02 -2.12
C LYS A 149 7.15 -6.82 -2.75
N GLU A 150 7.07 -7.11 -4.03
CA GLU A 150 8.09 -7.85 -4.78
C GLU A 150 9.40 -7.04 -4.87
N ALA A 151 9.33 -5.76 -5.23
CA ALA A 151 10.47 -4.87 -5.31
C ALA A 151 11.19 -4.73 -3.94
N VAL A 152 10.44 -4.50 -2.86
CA VAL A 152 11.02 -4.40 -1.51
C VAL A 152 11.69 -5.72 -1.11
N LYS A 153 11.05 -6.86 -1.36
CA LYS A 153 11.63 -8.18 -1.06
C LYS A 153 12.92 -8.42 -1.82
N LYS A 154 12.95 -8.07 -3.11
CA LYS A 154 14.14 -8.19 -3.95
C LYS A 154 15.30 -7.38 -3.35
N LEU A 155 15.07 -6.12 -3.00
CA LEU A 155 16.06 -5.27 -2.35
C LEU A 155 16.53 -5.79 -0.98
N ILE A 156 15.63 -6.41 -0.21
CA ILE A 156 16.00 -7.05 1.07
C ILE A 156 16.89 -8.27 0.83
N ASN A 157 16.51 -9.14 -0.10
CA ASN A 157 17.29 -10.34 -0.42
C ASN A 157 18.67 -9.99 -0.97
N GLU A 158 18.76 -8.98 -1.84
CA GLU A 158 20.02 -8.44 -2.35
C GLU A 158 20.91 -7.93 -1.21
N ARG A 159 20.36 -7.11 -0.29
CA ARG A 159 21.08 -6.61 0.89
C ARG A 159 21.58 -7.74 1.79
N ASP A 160 20.74 -8.75 2.01
CA ASP A 160 21.00 -9.83 2.96
C ASP A 160 21.81 -10.99 2.32
N GLY A 161 22.17 -10.88 1.03
CA GLY A 161 22.91 -11.90 0.29
C GLY A 161 22.15 -13.21 0.12
N VAL A 162 20.81 -13.16 0.15
CA VAL A 162 19.94 -14.32 -0.01
C VAL A 162 19.77 -14.62 -1.49
N GLU A 163 20.25 -15.79 -1.93
CA GLU A 163 20.00 -16.26 -3.30
C GLU A 163 18.50 -16.49 -3.51
N THR A 164 17.88 -15.67 -4.35
CA THR A 164 16.50 -15.86 -4.79
C THR A 164 16.48 -16.73 -6.04
N LYS A 165 15.81 -17.87 -5.96
CA LYS A 165 15.36 -18.57 -7.17
C LYS A 165 14.00 -18.02 -7.53
N ASP A 166 13.95 -17.32 -8.66
CA ASP A 166 12.67 -16.96 -9.26
C ASP A 166 12.11 -18.19 -9.99
N ASP A 167 11.31 -18.95 -9.26
CA ASP A 167 10.60 -20.12 -9.79
C ASP A 167 9.36 -19.72 -10.62
N THR A 168 9.09 -18.42 -10.76
CA THR A 168 7.96 -17.90 -11.53
C THR A 168 8.24 -18.08 -13.02
N SER A 169 7.31 -18.75 -13.71
CA SER A 169 7.43 -18.93 -15.16
C SER A 169 7.44 -17.59 -15.89
N ALA A 170 8.19 -17.51 -16.99
CA ALA A 170 8.24 -16.30 -17.82
C ALA A 170 6.84 -15.87 -18.30
N ALA A 171 5.96 -16.83 -18.61
CA ALA A 171 4.58 -16.54 -18.99
C ALA A 171 3.79 -15.83 -17.88
N VAL A 172 3.98 -16.22 -16.62
CA VAL A 172 3.34 -15.55 -15.47
C VAL A 172 3.93 -14.16 -15.25
N ARG A 173 5.26 -14.01 -15.34
CA ARG A 173 5.92 -12.71 -15.20
C ARG A 173 5.46 -11.73 -16.28
N ASN A 174 5.50 -12.12 -17.54
CA ASN A 174 5.03 -11.28 -18.63
C ASN A 174 3.54 -10.92 -18.49
N LEU A 175 2.70 -11.84 -18.00
CA LEU A 175 1.29 -11.53 -17.70
C LEU A 175 1.15 -10.47 -16.59
N LEU A 176 2.01 -10.49 -15.58
CA LEU A 176 1.98 -9.55 -14.46
C LEU A 176 2.57 -8.18 -14.84
N ASP A 177 3.64 -8.15 -15.64
CA ASP A 177 4.45 -6.95 -15.86
C ASP A 177 4.16 -6.29 -17.21
N ASP A 178 3.85 -7.09 -18.23
CA ASP A 178 3.77 -6.63 -19.62
C ASP A 178 2.33 -6.58 -20.15
N ALA A 179 1.35 -7.20 -19.49
CA ALA A 179 -0.02 -7.22 -19.99
C ALA A 179 -0.56 -5.81 -20.30
N GLY A 180 -1.17 -5.67 -21.48
CA GLY A 180 -1.64 -4.39 -22.02
C GLY A 180 -0.60 -3.61 -22.85
N SER A 181 0.66 -4.07 -22.88
CA SER A 181 1.68 -3.56 -23.80
C SER A 181 1.39 -4.00 -25.24
N SER A 182 1.83 -3.19 -26.20
CA SER A 182 1.83 -3.45 -27.64
C SER A 182 2.67 -4.66 -28.02
N GLU A 183 3.75 -4.92 -27.28
CA GLU A 183 4.66 -6.05 -27.50
C GLU A 183 4.22 -7.32 -26.77
N TYR A 184 3.25 -7.21 -25.86
CA TYR A 184 2.80 -8.34 -25.04
C TYR A 184 2.03 -9.36 -25.87
N VAL A 185 2.53 -10.59 -25.88
CA VAL A 185 1.89 -11.75 -26.49
C VAL A 185 1.36 -12.66 -25.39
N PRO A 186 0.04 -12.87 -25.29
CA PRO A 186 -0.54 -13.79 -24.32
C PRO A 186 0.01 -15.21 -24.50
N GLN A 187 0.47 -15.79 -23.39
CA GLN A 187 0.96 -17.16 -23.34
C GLN A 187 0.01 -18.04 -22.51
N GLU A 188 -0.03 -19.33 -22.85
CA GLU A 188 -0.77 -20.30 -22.04
C GLU A 188 -0.03 -20.54 -20.73
N ILE A 189 -0.77 -20.46 -19.61
CA ILE A 189 -0.26 -20.75 -18.28
C ILE A 189 -0.96 -22.02 -17.80
N PRO A 190 -0.25 -23.16 -17.72
CA PRO A 190 -0.83 -24.43 -17.28
C PRO A 190 -1.48 -24.29 -15.89
N ASP A 191 -2.65 -24.91 -15.72
CA ASP A 191 -3.41 -24.96 -14.46
C ASP A 191 -3.83 -23.61 -13.87
N ALA A 192 -3.64 -22.50 -14.60
CA ALA A 192 -4.06 -21.18 -14.15
C ALA A 192 -5.58 -21.03 -14.20
N ASP A 193 -6.14 -20.34 -13.20
CA ASP A 193 -7.55 -20.00 -13.19
C ASP A 193 -7.88 -19.05 -14.36
N ALA A 194 -8.68 -19.52 -15.31
CA ALA A 194 -8.97 -18.77 -16.54
C ALA A 194 -9.68 -17.43 -16.29
N PHE A 195 -10.43 -17.32 -15.18
CA PHE A 195 -11.06 -16.06 -14.78
C PHE A 195 -9.99 -15.06 -14.33
N GLU A 196 -9.03 -15.50 -13.53
CA GLU A 196 -7.89 -14.71 -13.08
C GLU A 196 -7.00 -14.26 -14.24
N VAL A 197 -6.63 -15.19 -15.13
CA VAL A 197 -5.82 -14.87 -16.32
C VAL A 197 -6.53 -13.82 -17.19
N ARG A 198 -7.85 -13.94 -17.38
CA ARG A 198 -8.61 -12.93 -18.14
C ARG A 198 -8.57 -11.57 -17.47
N LEU A 199 -8.69 -11.49 -16.15
CA LEU A 199 -8.63 -10.22 -15.42
C LEU A 199 -7.24 -9.58 -15.56
N LEU A 200 -6.16 -10.35 -15.39
CA LEU A 200 -4.77 -9.89 -15.55
C LEU A 200 -4.49 -9.37 -16.97
N ASN A 201 -5.05 -10.02 -17.99
CA ASN A 201 -4.95 -9.56 -19.38
C ASN A 201 -5.79 -8.31 -19.70
N THR A 202 -6.73 -7.91 -18.83
CA THR A 202 -7.69 -6.85 -19.14
C THR A 202 -7.74 -5.79 -18.05
N ILE A 203 -8.59 -5.97 -17.03
CA ILE A 203 -8.86 -4.98 -15.98
C ILE A 203 -7.60 -4.66 -15.17
N LEU A 204 -6.76 -5.67 -14.94
CA LEU A 204 -5.55 -5.59 -14.11
C LEU A 204 -4.27 -5.41 -14.92
N ALA A 205 -4.37 -5.24 -16.23
CA ALA A 205 -3.21 -5.01 -17.08
C ALA A 205 -2.44 -3.76 -16.58
N PRO A 206 -1.14 -3.85 -16.30
CA PRO A 206 -0.35 -2.70 -15.83
C PRO A 206 -0.12 -1.65 -16.92
N ASN A 207 -0.10 -2.07 -18.19
CA ASN A 207 0.18 -1.21 -19.33
C ASN A 207 -1.11 -0.75 -20.03
N GLU A 208 -1.03 0.42 -20.65
CA GLU A 208 -2.01 0.91 -21.62
C GLU A 208 -1.26 1.36 -22.88
N SER A 209 -1.74 0.88 -24.01
CA SER A 209 -1.18 1.11 -25.33
C SER A 209 -2.28 1.53 -26.31
N ASP A 210 -1.93 2.34 -27.32
CA ASP A 210 -2.81 2.72 -28.44
C ASP A 210 -2.79 1.68 -29.59
N GLY A 211 -1.97 0.62 -29.49
CA GLY A 211 -1.94 -0.48 -30.46
C GLY A 211 -0.53 -1.05 -30.72
N PRO A 212 -0.39 -1.98 -31.68
CA PRO A 212 0.85 -2.75 -31.90
C PRO A 212 2.10 -1.94 -32.31
N GLU A 213 1.95 -0.67 -32.64
CA GLU A 213 3.05 0.23 -33.06
C GLU A 213 3.30 1.34 -32.02
N ASP A 214 2.67 1.24 -30.85
CA ASP A 214 2.80 2.24 -29.80
C ASP A 214 4.16 2.14 -29.11
N THR A 215 4.92 3.23 -29.15
CA THR A 215 6.25 3.33 -28.51
C THR A 215 6.24 4.17 -27.24
N GLU A 216 5.10 4.78 -26.90
CA GLU A 216 4.93 5.68 -25.75
C GLU A 216 3.87 5.13 -24.79
N GLU A 217 4.09 3.91 -24.32
CA GLU A 217 3.15 3.22 -23.43
C GLU A 217 3.05 3.88 -22.06
N TRP A 218 1.88 3.75 -21.46
CA TRP A 218 1.66 4.15 -20.08
C TRP A 218 1.72 2.91 -19.18
N ASN A 219 2.48 2.95 -18.09
CA ASN A 219 2.64 1.84 -17.15
C ASN A 219 2.40 2.31 -15.71
N ILE A 220 1.51 1.61 -14.99
CA ILE A 220 1.15 1.99 -13.61
C ILE A 220 2.35 2.00 -12.64
N PHE A 221 3.31 1.10 -12.81
CA PHE A 221 4.47 0.98 -11.95
C PHE A 221 5.44 2.14 -12.17
N TYR A 222 5.72 2.51 -13.43
CA TYR A 222 6.60 3.65 -13.72
C TYR A 222 6.06 4.98 -13.19
N GLU A 223 4.74 5.11 -13.14
CA GLU A 223 4.06 6.35 -12.76
C GLU A 223 3.93 6.51 -11.24
N PHE A 224 3.68 5.42 -10.52
CA PHE A 224 3.29 5.49 -9.12
C PHE A 224 4.15 4.68 -8.15
N GLN A 225 5.01 3.78 -8.62
CA GLN A 225 5.81 2.95 -7.73
C GLN A 225 7.00 3.74 -7.18
N MET A 226 7.00 3.92 -5.86
CA MET A 226 8.05 4.69 -5.17
C MET A 226 9.32 3.89 -4.86
N VAL A 227 9.28 2.56 -5.02
CA VAL A 227 10.44 1.68 -4.81
C VAL A 227 11.07 1.41 -6.16
N VAL A 228 12.32 1.83 -6.33
CA VAL A 228 13.06 1.65 -7.58
C VAL A 228 13.88 0.36 -7.49
N ASP A 229 13.70 -0.51 -8.47
CA ASP A 229 14.42 -1.76 -8.60
C ASP A 229 15.94 -1.53 -8.67
N GLY A 230 16.69 -2.26 -7.84
CA GLY A 230 18.15 -2.15 -7.76
C GLY A 230 18.68 -0.90 -7.04
N ASP A 231 17.81 0.00 -6.56
CA ASP A 231 18.23 1.10 -5.69
C ASP A 231 18.02 0.75 -4.21
N GLN A 232 19.09 0.33 -3.54
CA GLN A 232 19.07 -0.03 -2.13
C GLN A 232 18.57 1.12 -1.23
N LYS A 233 18.75 2.39 -1.64
CA LYS A 233 18.26 3.56 -0.88
C LYS A 233 16.74 3.62 -0.83
N SER A 234 16.04 2.92 -1.74
CA SER A 234 14.59 2.80 -1.69
C SER A 234 14.10 2.16 -0.37
N LEU A 235 14.93 1.33 0.30
CA LEU A 235 14.59 0.76 1.61
C LEU A 235 14.59 1.79 2.74
N ASP A 236 15.28 2.93 2.57
CA ASP A 236 15.29 4.01 3.57
C ASP A 236 13.96 4.77 3.57
N ASN A 237 13.20 4.72 2.46
CA ASN A 237 11.87 5.31 2.37
C ASN A 237 10.81 4.39 3.00
N ARG A 238 10.61 4.58 4.31
CA ARG A 238 9.59 3.88 5.09
C ARG A 238 8.16 4.11 4.62
N HIS A 239 7.91 5.19 3.88
CA HIS A 239 6.56 5.59 3.44
C HIS A 239 6.23 5.25 1.99
N SER A 240 7.02 4.35 1.39
CA SER A 240 6.92 4.06 -0.04
C SER A 240 5.58 3.47 -0.46
N LEU A 241 4.88 2.69 0.38
CA LEU A 241 3.56 2.15 0.03
C LEU A 241 2.47 3.22 0.14
N ASP A 242 2.45 4.00 1.24
CA ASP A 242 1.49 5.10 1.40
C ASP A 242 1.62 6.13 0.28
N MET A 243 2.84 6.51 -0.07
CA MET A 243 3.10 7.43 -1.17
C MET A 243 2.61 6.88 -2.52
N SER A 244 2.91 5.62 -2.83
CA SER A 244 2.47 5.00 -4.09
C SER A 244 0.94 4.97 -4.20
N LEU A 245 0.25 4.56 -3.13
CA LEU A 245 -1.20 4.49 -3.08
C LEU A 245 -1.87 5.87 -3.01
N TYR A 246 -1.21 6.86 -2.40
CA TYR A 246 -1.66 8.24 -2.36
C TYR A 246 -1.66 8.85 -3.77
N LEU A 247 -0.55 8.74 -4.50
CA LEU A 247 -0.42 9.26 -5.86
C LEU A 247 -1.44 8.62 -6.80
N TRP A 248 -1.57 7.29 -6.74
CA TRP A 248 -2.59 6.56 -7.48
C TRP A 248 -4.00 7.11 -7.23
N ARG A 249 -4.39 7.22 -5.96
CA ARG A 249 -5.71 7.72 -5.58
C ARG A 249 -5.95 9.16 -6.02
N ASP A 250 -4.94 10.00 -5.92
CA ASP A 250 -5.00 11.38 -6.35
C ASP A 250 -5.24 11.47 -7.86
N HIS A 251 -4.51 10.67 -8.66
CA HIS A 251 -4.72 10.57 -10.10
C HIS A 251 -6.08 9.96 -10.47
N VAL A 252 -6.60 8.98 -9.70
CA VAL A 252 -7.98 8.51 -9.84
C VAL A 252 -8.98 9.65 -9.64
N THR A 253 -8.77 10.50 -8.63
CA THR A 253 -9.62 11.64 -8.34
C THR A 253 -9.58 12.66 -9.49
N LEU A 254 -8.39 12.98 -10.01
CA LEU A 254 -8.24 13.87 -11.16
C LEU A 254 -8.88 13.30 -12.44
N ALA A 255 -8.64 12.03 -12.75
CA ALA A 255 -9.15 11.37 -13.96
C ALA A 255 -10.69 11.29 -13.97
N THR A 256 -11.31 11.06 -12.82
CA THR A 256 -12.77 10.84 -12.69
C THR A 256 -13.59 12.09 -12.47
N SER A 257 -12.97 13.17 -11.99
CA SER A 257 -13.65 14.44 -11.80
C SER A 257 -14.11 15.00 -13.14
N SER A 258 -15.43 15.04 -13.34
CA SER A 258 -16.01 15.24 -14.67
C SER A 258 -16.53 16.64 -14.96
N ASN A 259 -16.91 17.49 -13.98
CA ASN A 259 -17.46 18.83 -14.29
C ASN A 259 -17.28 19.95 -13.24
N ASN A 260 -16.77 19.64 -12.04
CA ASN A 260 -16.64 20.61 -10.93
C ASN A 260 -15.19 20.82 -10.46
N LEU A 261 -14.22 20.59 -11.34
CA LEU A 261 -12.83 20.89 -11.02
C LEU A 261 -12.64 22.40 -10.96
N THR A 262 -11.89 22.86 -9.95
CA THR A 262 -11.31 24.21 -9.96
C THR A 262 -10.41 24.35 -11.19
N GLU A 263 -10.18 25.58 -11.66
CA GLU A 263 -9.28 25.80 -12.81
C GLU A 263 -7.88 25.24 -12.55
N GLU A 264 -7.38 25.34 -11.31
CA GLU A 264 -6.12 24.73 -10.88
C GLU A 264 -6.09 23.21 -11.09
N LEU A 265 -7.16 22.50 -10.73
CA LEU A 265 -7.23 21.04 -10.92
C LEU A 265 -7.42 20.64 -12.39
N LYS A 266 -8.02 21.50 -13.22
CA LYS A 266 -8.11 21.28 -14.67
C LYS A 266 -6.73 21.41 -15.31
N GLU A 267 -6.01 22.48 -15.00
CA GLU A 267 -4.64 22.70 -15.48
C GLU A 267 -3.73 21.54 -15.05
N ARG A 268 -3.82 21.14 -13.78
CA ARG A 268 -3.07 19.99 -13.26
C ARG A 268 -3.40 18.70 -14.02
N LYS A 269 -4.69 18.43 -14.26
CA LYS A 269 -5.14 17.27 -15.04
C LYS A 269 -4.57 17.28 -16.47
N GLU A 270 -4.61 18.43 -17.16
CA GLU A 270 -4.07 18.55 -18.52
C GLU A 270 -2.55 18.36 -18.57
N LYS A 271 -1.85 18.78 -17.52
CA LYS A 271 -0.40 18.65 -17.41
C LYS A 271 0.06 17.24 -17.04
N GLU A 272 -0.65 16.58 -16.12
CA GLU A 272 -0.22 15.31 -15.53
C GLU A 272 -0.87 14.08 -16.19
N LEU A 273 -2.05 14.23 -16.81
CA LEU A 273 -2.83 13.11 -17.33
C LEU A 273 -3.14 13.26 -18.82
N ASN A 274 -2.36 12.56 -19.64
CA ASN A 274 -2.68 12.40 -21.06
C ASN A 274 -3.90 11.46 -21.26
N PRO A 275 -4.51 11.41 -22.46
CA PRO A 275 -5.68 10.57 -22.70
C PRO A 275 -5.46 9.07 -22.41
N LYS A 276 -4.26 8.56 -22.67
CA LYS A 276 -3.85 7.17 -22.42
C LYS A 276 -3.86 6.86 -20.93
N ALA A 277 -3.22 7.69 -20.11
CA ALA A 277 -3.26 7.63 -18.65
C ALA A 277 -4.69 7.66 -18.12
N ILE A 278 -5.55 8.55 -18.64
CA ILE A 278 -6.96 8.62 -18.22
C ILE A 278 -7.71 7.31 -18.51
N ARG A 279 -7.50 6.68 -19.68
CA ARG A 279 -8.11 5.37 -19.99
C ARG A 279 -7.62 4.28 -19.06
N ALA A 280 -6.30 4.21 -18.86
CA ALA A 280 -5.67 3.24 -17.97
C ALA A 280 -6.19 3.37 -16.52
N ILE A 281 -6.20 4.60 -15.99
CA ILE A 281 -6.69 4.90 -14.64
C ILE A 281 -8.17 4.51 -14.51
N LYS A 282 -9.02 4.85 -15.48
CA LYS A 282 -10.44 4.48 -15.45
C LYS A 282 -10.68 2.97 -15.49
N ARG A 283 -9.82 2.22 -16.17
CA ARG A 283 -9.85 0.76 -16.18
C ARG A 283 -9.40 0.19 -14.83
N LEU A 284 -8.28 0.70 -14.30
CA LEU A 284 -7.64 0.21 -13.08
C LEU A 284 -8.32 0.68 -11.78
N MET A 285 -9.14 1.73 -11.79
CA MET A 285 -9.92 2.15 -10.60
C MET A 285 -11.10 1.23 -10.27
N VAL A 286 -11.38 0.23 -11.11
CA VAL A 286 -12.46 -0.73 -10.89
C VAL A 286 -12.03 -1.73 -9.81
N THR A 287 -12.90 -2.01 -8.85
CA THR A 287 -12.75 -3.09 -7.87
C THR A 287 -13.13 -4.43 -8.49
N PRO A 288 -12.18 -5.35 -8.74
CA PRO A 288 -12.49 -6.64 -9.35
C PRO A 288 -13.20 -7.54 -8.34
N MET A 289 -14.45 -7.87 -8.64
CA MET A 289 -15.28 -8.71 -7.77
C MET A 289 -14.95 -10.20 -7.90
N PRO A 290 -15.15 -11.01 -6.85
CA PRO A 290 -15.00 -12.47 -6.94
C PRO A 290 -15.94 -13.08 -7.99
N ASP A 291 -15.48 -14.18 -8.61
CA ASP A 291 -16.36 -15.01 -9.43
C ASP A 291 -17.29 -15.83 -8.52
N ILE A 292 -18.41 -15.20 -8.14
CA ILE A 292 -19.43 -15.80 -7.28
C ILE A 292 -20.00 -17.07 -7.95
N GLN A 293 -20.17 -17.06 -9.27
CA GLN A 293 -20.73 -18.20 -10.00
C GLN A 293 -19.75 -19.38 -10.05
N GLY A 294 -18.46 -19.10 -10.22
CA GLY A 294 -17.38 -20.08 -10.12
C GLY A 294 -17.15 -20.60 -8.70
N ALA A 295 -17.38 -19.77 -7.67
CA ALA A 295 -17.28 -20.17 -6.27
C ALA A 295 -18.36 -21.20 -5.88
N PHE A 296 -19.63 -20.95 -6.24
CA PHE A 296 -20.73 -21.88 -5.97
C PHE A 296 -20.60 -23.21 -6.73
N ARG A 297 -19.98 -23.22 -7.92
CA ARG A 297 -19.69 -24.46 -8.66
C ARG A 297 -18.52 -25.27 -8.06
N ARG A 298 -17.62 -24.62 -7.34
CA ARG A 298 -16.46 -25.24 -6.67
C ARG A 298 -16.74 -25.69 -5.23
N GLY A 299 -17.98 -25.50 -4.74
CA GLY A 299 -18.40 -25.99 -3.42
C GLY A 299 -17.84 -25.19 -2.24
N LEU A 300 -17.53 -23.90 -2.46
CA LEU A 300 -17.33 -22.91 -1.39
C LEU A 300 -18.68 -22.36 -0.90
#